data_AF-A0AAD3RFD4-F1
#
_entry.id   AF-A0AAD3RFD4-F1
#
_cell.length_a   1.000
_cell.length_b   1.000
_cell.length_c   1.000
_cell.angle_alpha   90.00
_cell.angle_beta   90.00
_cell.angle_gamma   90.00
#
_symmetry.space_group_name_H-M   'P 1'
#
loop_
_entity.id
_entity.type
_entity.pdbx_description
1 polymer ?
#
loop_
_entity_poly.entity_id
_entity_poly.type
_entity_poly.pdbx_seq_one_letter_code
_entity_poly.pdbx_strand_id
1 'polypeptide(L)'
;MSRSTDWVPTLWLETFDELLCDDNELDYGDQWTLNFNYSQTDKVTKEERKKGWKVYCHCAYGNFQCASCSKTWPSARVVVLFRYRLQRGRGRGTVIMRPFGQTCRRCQDDMFELPGFSKKEVEQALLRLISKIRKNCYGEYDDDEDDDSSACSTKVWTKPHEKTLCEACRMGICCQDED
;
A
#
# COMPACT_ATOMS: atom_id res chain seq x y z
N MET A 1 -1.50 21.41 13.34
CA MET A 1 -0.74 21.09 12.11
C MET A 1 -1.75 20.58 11.08
N SER A 2 -1.86 21.23 9.92
CA SER A 2 -2.73 20.75 8.84
C SER A 2 -2.24 19.36 8.40
N ARG A 3 -3.14 18.38 8.29
CA ARG A 3 -2.78 17.03 7.82
C ARG A 3 -2.61 17.09 6.31
N SER A 4 -1.53 16.50 5.78
CA SER A 4 -1.28 16.48 4.33
C SER A 4 -2.44 15.80 3.59
N THR A 5 -2.97 16.48 2.59
CA THR A 5 -4.01 16.01 1.67
C THR A 5 -3.46 15.68 0.29
N ASP A 6 -2.24 16.10 0.01
CA ASP A 6 -1.61 15.92 -1.29
C ASP A 6 -0.94 14.54 -1.38
N TRP A 7 -1.16 13.86 -2.49
CA TRP A 7 -0.40 12.67 -2.86
C TRP A 7 1.02 13.08 -3.27
N VAL A 8 2.02 12.62 -2.52
CA VAL A 8 3.43 12.94 -2.72
C VAL A 8 4.22 11.66 -3.00
N PRO A 9 4.44 11.28 -4.28
CA PRO A 9 5.21 10.08 -4.63
C PRO A 9 6.64 10.08 -4.08
N THR A 10 7.29 11.25 -4.05
CA THR A 10 8.69 11.36 -3.58
C THR A 10 8.84 10.96 -2.12
N LEU A 11 7.84 11.27 -1.27
CA LEU A 11 7.84 10.85 0.13
C LEU A 11 7.96 9.32 0.27
N TRP A 12 7.29 8.56 -0.61
CA TRP A 12 7.35 7.09 -0.59
C TRP A 12 8.70 6.58 -1.09
N LEU A 13 9.28 7.20 -2.12
CA LEU A 13 10.59 6.83 -2.64
C LEU A 13 11.68 7.11 -1.60
N GLU A 14 11.69 8.32 -1.05
CA GLU A 14 12.66 8.74 -0.03
C GLU A 14 12.56 7.90 1.24
N THR A 15 11.35 7.67 1.75
CA THR A 15 11.18 6.82 2.95
C THR A 15 11.58 5.37 2.66
N PHE A 16 11.33 4.86 1.45
CA PHE A 16 11.78 3.51 1.09
C PHE A 16 13.30 3.42 1.04
N ASP A 17 13.96 4.38 0.42
CA ASP A 17 15.42 4.40 0.33
C ASP A 17 16.07 4.61 1.71
N GLU A 18 15.50 5.44 2.58
CA GLU A 18 15.92 5.61 3.99
C GLU A 18 15.86 4.26 4.73
N LEU A 19 14.72 3.54 4.68
CA LEU A 19 14.56 2.23 5.35
C LEU A 19 15.54 1.17 4.83
N LEU A 20 15.94 1.24 3.55
CA LEU A 20 16.91 0.31 2.98
C LEU A 20 18.35 0.66 3.29
N CYS A 21 18.72 1.94 3.17
CA CYS A 21 20.11 2.40 3.26
C CYS A 21 20.54 2.70 4.70
N ASP A 22 19.68 3.35 5.48
CA ASP A 22 20.04 3.84 6.80
C ASP A 22 19.72 2.76 7.86
N ASP A 23 18.53 2.17 7.76
CA ASP A 23 18.04 1.18 8.74
C ASP A 23 18.42 -0.28 8.39
N ASN A 24 18.94 -0.52 7.17
CA ASN A 24 19.38 -1.84 6.70
C ASN A 24 18.29 -2.93 6.78
N GLU A 25 17.02 -2.54 6.59
CA GLU A 25 15.88 -3.45 6.73
C GLU A 25 15.84 -4.59 5.69
N LEU A 26 16.65 -4.51 4.61
CA LEU A 26 16.84 -5.57 3.61
C LEU A 26 18.32 -5.77 3.23
N ASP A 27 19.19 -6.00 4.21
CA ASP A 27 20.63 -6.24 3.99
C ASP A 27 20.96 -7.68 3.53
N TYR A 28 20.54 -8.04 2.31
CA TYR A 28 20.89 -9.32 1.66
C TYR A 28 21.79 -9.15 0.44
N GLY A 29 22.32 -7.94 0.21
CA GLY A 29 23.11 -7.61 -0.98
C GLY A 29 22.32 -7.49 -2.29
N ASP A 30 20.99 -7.58 -2.24
CA ASP A 30 20.11 -7.34 -3.39
C ASP A 30 19.69 -5.87 -3.47
N GLN A 31 19.65 -5.32 -4.69
CA GLN A 31 19.14 -3.97 -4.90
C GLN A 31 17.62 -3.97 -5.08
N TRP A 32 16.90 -3.31 -4.18
CA TRP A 32 15.45 -3.12 -4.26
C TRP A 32 15.09 -1.75 -4.85
N THR A 33 13.97 -1.71 -5.58
CA THR A 33 13.44 -0.47 -6.18
C THR A 33 11.94 -0.40 -6.00
N LEU A 34 11.44 0.80 -5.68
CA LEU A 34 10.01 1.11 -5.59
C LEU A 34 9.57 1.88 -6.84
N ASN A 35 8.51 1.42 -7.48
CA ASN A 35 7.91 2.05 -8.67
C ASN A 35 6.41 2.22 -8.47
N PHE A 36 5.78 3.05 -9.30
CA PHE A 36 4.33 3.29 -9.25
C PHE A 36 3.66 2.79 -10.52
N ASN A 37 2.49 2.17 -10.36
CA ASN A 37 1.61 1.87 -11.49
C ASN A 37 0.15 2.04 -11.07
N TYR A 38 -0.44 3.19 -11.43
CA TYR A 38 -1.82 3.55 -11.09
C TYR A 38 -2.90 2.75 -11.83
N SER A 39 -2.51 1.83 -12.72
CA SER A 39 -3.43 0.92 -13.41
C SER A 39 -3.36 -0.52 -12.89
N GLN A 40 -2.40 -0.84 -12.02
CA GLN A 40 -2.21 -2.22 -11.56
C GLN A 40 -3.38 -2.74 -10.72
N THR A 41 -3.60 -4.05 -10.73
CA THR A 41 -4.61 -4.73 -9.90
C THR A 41 -3.95 -5.78 -9.02
N ASP A 42 -4.71 -6.33 -8.07
CA ASP A 42 -4.29 -7.44 -7.21
C ASP A 42 -4.15 -8.77 -7.98
N LYS A 43 -4.70 -8.84 -9.20
CA LYS A 43 -4.66 -10.04 -10.03
C LYS A 43 -3.26 -10.27 -10.59
N VAL A 44 -2.74 -11.47 -10.32
CA VAL A 44 -1.47 -11.97 -10.85
C VAL A 44 -1.71 -13.28 -11.57
N THR A 45 -1.32 -13.36 -12.85
CA THR A 45 -1.43 -14.57 -13.67
C THR A 45 -0.55 -15.71 -13.14
N LYS A 46 -0.84 -16.95 -13.54
CA LYS A 46 -0.03 -18.11 -13.11
C LYS A 46 1.42 -17.98 -13.57
N GLU A 47 1.63 -17.45 -14.76
CA GLU A 47 2.94 -17.19 -15.36
C GLU A 47 3.73 -16.17 -14.56
N GLU A 48 3.07 -15.10 -14.09
CA GLU A 48 3.69 -14.08 -13.26
C GLU A 48 4.00 -14.62 -11.85
N ARG A 49 3.12 -15.43 -11.25
CA ARG A 49 3.42 -16.12 -9.98
C ARG A 49 4.63 -17.03 -10.12
N LYS A 50 4.74 -17.79 -11.21
CA LYS A 50 5.93 -18.61 -11.54
C LYS A 50 7.20 -17.77 -11.69
N LYS A 51 7.08 -16.52 -12.16
CA LYS A 51 8.16 -15.53 -12.20
C LYS A 51 8.45 -14.86 -10.84
N GLY A 52 7.82 -15.34 -9.76
CA GLY A 52 8.06 -14.88 -8.39
C GLY A 52 7.27 -13.65 -7.97
N TRP A 53 6.29 -13.19 -8.77
CA TRP A 53 5.44 -12.08 -8.38
C TRP A 53 4.50 -12.45 -7.24
N LYS A 54 4.48 -11.59 -6.22
CA LYS A 54 3.62 -11.66 -5.05
C LYS A 54 2.86 -10.34 -4.90
N VAL A 55 1.75 -10.39 -4.17
CA VAL A 55 0.88 -9.25 -3.91
C VAL A 55 0.67 -9.13 -2.41
N TYR A 56 0.67 -7.89 -1.93
CA TYR A 56 0.34 -7.52 -0.56
C TYR A 56 -0.50 -6.24 -0.58
N CYS A 57 -1.60 -6.23 0.17
CA CYS A 57 -2.44 -5.06 0.37
C CYS A 57 -2.26 -4.54 1.80
N HIS A 58 -2.13 -3.23 1.94
CA HIS A 58 -2.03 -2.56 3.22
C HIS A 58 -3.14 -1.54 3.40
N CYS A 59 -3.69 -1.44 4.61
CA CYS A 59 -4.69 -0.47 4.99
C CYS A 59 -4.05 0.64 5.84
N ALA A 60 -3.95 1.85 5.30
CA ALA A 60 -3.34 3.01 5.96
C ALA A 60 -4.36 4.14 6.19
N TYR A 61 -4.03 5.03 7.12
CA TYR A 61 -4.76 6.28 7.30
C TYR A 61 -4.28 7.32 6.26
N GLY A 62 -5.22 7.98 5.60
CA GLY A 62 -4.92 9.07 4.66
C GLY A 62 -5.97 10.18 4.72
N ASN A 63 -5.67 11.32 4.10
CA ASN A 63 -6.63 12.42 3.94
C ASN A 63 -6.79 12.71 2.46
N PHE A 64 -8.01 13.05 2.06
CA PHE A 64 -8.35 13.39 0.69
C PHE A 64 -8.77 14.85 0.61
N GLN A 65 -8.64 15.42 -0.58
CA GLN A 65 -9.16 16.71 -0.94
C GLN A 65 -9.83 16.63 -2.31
N CYS A 66 -11.08 17.06 -2.40
CA CYS A 66 -11.79 17.11 -3.67
C CYS A 66 -11.27 18.28 -4.51
N ALA A 67 -10.87 17.99 -5.75
CA ALA A 67 -10.41 18.99 -6.71
C ALA A 67 -11.54 19.98 -7.08
N SER A 68 -12.79 19.52 -7.12
CA SER A 68 -13.93 20.35 -7.56
C SER A 68 -14.53 21.25 -6.48
N CYS A 69 -14.70 20.74 -5.25
CA CYS A 69 -15.35 21.50 -4.16
C CYS A 69 -14.43 21.86 -2.99
N SER A 70 -13.14 21.51 -3.09
CA SER A 70 -12.10 21.74 -2.07
C SER A 70 -12.40 21.14 -0.70
N LYS A 71 -13.44 20.30 -0.57
CA LYS A 71 -13.76 19.61 0.67
C LYS A 71 -12.68 18.60 0.97
N THR A 72 -12.21 18.59 2.21
CA THR A 72 -11.27 17.58 2.70
C THR A 72 -12.01 16.56 3.57
N TRP A 73 -11.55 15.31 3.55
CA TRP A 73 -12.03 14.29 4.46
C TRP A 73 -10.92 13.29 4.81
N PRO A 74 -10.88 12.83 6.07
CA PRO A 74 -10.00 11.75 6.45
C PRO A 74 -10.60 10.39 6.07
N SER A 75 -9.74 9.43 5.76
CA SER A 75 -10.09 8.02 5.71
C SER A 75 -9.11 7.23 6.55
N ALA A 76 -9.68 6.40 7.41
CA ALA A 76 -8.93 5.45 8.19
C ALA A 76 -8.52 4.23 7.34
N ARG A 77 -9.22 3.97 6.22
CA ARG A 77 -9.03 2.80 5.34
C ARG A 77 -8.72 3.26 3.93
N VAL A 78 -7.47 3.59 3.70
CA VAL A 78 -6.91 3.80 2.36
C VAL A 78 -6.13 2.54 1.99
N VAL A 79 -6.51 1.91 0.89
CA VAL A 79 -5.84 0.69 0.43
C VAL A 79 -4.62 1.08 -0.39
N VAL A 80 -3.48 0.48 -0.05
CA VAL A 80 -2.24 0.56 -0.82
C VAL A 80 -1.89 -0.85 -1.26
N LEU A 81 -1.85 -1.05 -2.58
CA LEU A 81 -1.50 -2.32 -3.19
C LEU A 81 -0.03 -2.32 -3.56
N PHE A 82 0.67 -3.33 -3.09
CA PHE A 82 2.05 -3.64 -3.43
C PHE A 82 2.10 -4.93 -4.23
N ARG A 83 2.81 -4.86 -5.34
CA ARG A 83 3.19 -6.03 -6.13
C ARG A 83 4.70 -6.11 -6.16
N TYR A 84 5.26 -7.23 -5.73
CA TYR A 84 6.69 -7.32 -5.54
C TYR A 84 7.26 -8.67 -5.97
N ARG A 85 8.55 -8.68 -6.30
CA ARG A 85 9.31 -9.91 -6.58
C ARG A 85 10.79 -9.71 -6.33
N LEU A 86 11.47 -10.82 -6.05
CA LEU A 86 12.93 -10.91 -6.06
C LEU A 86 13.38 -11.74 -7.27
N GLN A 87 14.24 -11.18 -8.11
CA GLN A 87 14.89 -11.89 -9.21
C GLN A 87 16.26 -12.40 -8.75
N ARG A 88 16.28 -13.51 -8.01
CA ARG A 88 17.51 -14.06 -7.36
C ARG A 88 18.71 -14.16 -8.30
N GLY A 89 18.51 -14.58 -9.56
CA GLY A 89 19.60 -14.68 -10.54
C GLY A 89 20.21 -13.34 -11.00
N ARG A 90 19.64 -12.20 -10.62
CA ARG A 90 20.12 -10.85 -10.98
C ARG A 90 20.49 -9.99 -9.78
N GLY A 91 20.31 -10.47 -8.55
CA GLY A 91 20.56 -9.66 -7.37
C GLY A 91 19.60 -8.47 -7.21
N ARG A 92 18.37 -8.55 -7.75
CA ARG A 92 17.47 -7.38 -7.91
C ARG A 92 16.04 -7.66 -7.48
N GLY A 93 15.54 -6.82 -6.59
CA GLY A 93 14.16 -6.76 -6.16
C GLY A 93 13.38 -5.63 -6.85
N THR A 94 12.08 -5.84 -7.02
CA THR A 94 11.18 -4.83 -7.59
C THR A 94 9.89 -4.80 -6.80
N VAL A 95 9.48 -3.59 -6.43
CA VAL A 95 8.16 -3.29 -5.87
C VAL A 95 7.44 -2.33 -6.84
N ILE A 96 6.17 -2.59 -7.06
CA ILE A 96 5.25 -1.74 -7.81
C ILE A 96 4.08 -1.42 -6.86
N MET A 97 3.85 -0.14 -6.59
CA MET A 97 2.83 0.33 -5.66
C MET A 97 1.71 1.09 -6.37
N ARG A 98 0.49 0.97 -5.84
CA ARG A 98 -0.68 1.77 -6.20
C ARG A 98 -1.47 2.13 -4.94
N PRO A 99 -1.57 3.43 -4.59
CA PRO A 99 -2.62 3.87 -3.69
C PRO A 99 -3.97 3.87 -4.41
N PHE A 100 -5.04 3.52 -3.69
CA PHE A 100 -6.41 3.64 -4.19
C PHE A 100 -7.09 4.90 -3.65
N GLY A 101 -7.84 5.55 -4.53
CA GLY A 101 -8.53 6.80 -4.23
C GLY A 101 -9.92 6.64 -3.63
N GLN A 102 -10.52 7.78 -3.31
CA GLN A 102 -11.93 7.88 -2.90
C GLN A 102 -12.65 9.01 -3.64
N THR A 103 -13.92 8.80 -3.98
CA THR A 103 -14.76 9.84 -4.60
C THR A 103 -15.30 10.80 -3.55
N CYS A 104 -15.53 12.06 -3.92
CA CYS A 104 -16.09 13.03 -2.98
C CYS A 104 -17.57 12.74 -2.68
N ARG A 105 -17.93 12.56 -1.40
CA ARG A 105 -19.33 12.35 -0.99
C ARG A 105 -20.28 13.47 -1.41
N ARG A 106 -19.79 14.71 -1.56
CA ARG A 106 -20.60 15.87 -1.92
C ARG A 106 -20.83 15.97 -3.44
N CYS A 107 -19.77 15.76 -4.22
CA CYS A 107 -19.85 15.88 -5.67
C CYS A 107 -20.42 14.62 -6.30
N GLN A 108 -20.16 13.45 -5.71
CA GLN A 108 -20.47 12.13 -6.27
C GLN A 108 -20.02 12.02 -7.73
N ASP A 109 -18.89 12.64 -8.04
CA ASP A 109 -18.18 12.49 -9.29
C ASP A 109 -17.59 11.07 -9.35
N ASP A 110 -17.56 10.47 -10.54
CA ASP A 110 -16.84 9.21 -10.78
C ASP A 110 -15.32 9.43 -10.87
N MET A 111 -14.81 10.50 -10.24
CA MET A 111 -13.40 10.81 -10.14
C MET A 111 -12.88 10.43 -8.75
N PHE A 112 -11.82 9.62 -8.74
CA PHE A 112 -11.16 9.21 -7.49
C PHE A 112 -10.03 10.18 -7.15
N GLU A 113 -10.14 10.77 -5.97
CA GLU A 113 -9.07 11.61 -5.43
C GLU A 113 -8.00 10.72 -4.81
N LEU A 114 -6.72 11.04 -5.08
CA LEU A 114 -5.61 10.33 -4.44
C LEU A 114 -5.43 10.78 -2.99
N PRO A 115 -5.00 9.87 -2.11
CA PRO A 115 -4.78 10.16 -0.70
C PRO A 115 -3.47 10.91 -0.44
N GLY A 116 -3.51 11.87 0.47
CA GLY A 116 -2.33 12.36 1.16
C GLY A 116 -2.01 11.53 2.40
N PHE A 117 -0.73 11.20 2.58
CA PHE A 117 -0.22 10.42 3.70
C PHE A 117 0.74 11.25 4.57
N SER A 118 0.80 10.89 5.86
CA SER A 118 1.86 11.37 6.75
C SER A 118 3.09 10.46 6.66
N LYS A 119 4.30 10.97 6.93
CA LYS A 119 5.54 10.16 6.92
C LYS A 119 5.40 8.89 7.76
N LYS A 120 4.83 8.99 8.96
CA LYS A 120 4.58 7.83 9.85
C LYS A 120 3.73 6.72 9.20
N GLU A 121 2.68 7.08 8.47
CA GLU A 121 1.82 6.07 7.81
C GLU A 121 2.53 5.45 6.60
N VAL A 122 3.36 6.21 5.88
CA VAL A 122 4.21 5.72 4.80
C VAL A 122 5.24 4.71 5.33
N GLU A 123 5.98 5.10 6.37
CA GLU A 123 6.97 4.27 7.04
C GLU A 123 6.35 2.96 7.55
N GLN A 124 5.21 3.03 8.24
CA GLN A 124 4.51 1.85 8.72
C GLN A 124 4.08 0.91 7.57
N ALA A 125 3.59 1.45 6.45
CA ALA A 125 3.19 0.65 5.30
C ALA A 125 4.40 -0.03 4.64
N LEU A 126 5.52 0.68 4.52
CA LEU A 126 6.76 0.17 3.92
C LEU A 126 7.45 -0.86 4.81
N LEU A 127 7.51 -0.66 6.13
CA LEU A 127 8.04 -1.66 7.07
C LEU A 127 7.25 -2.98 6.97
N ARG A 128 5.92 -2.90 6.92
CA ARG A 128 5.07 -4.09 6.74
C ARG A 128 5.31 -4.79 5.40
N LEU A 129 5.51 -4.02 4.33
CA LEU A 129 5.91 -4.58 3.03
C LEU A 129 7.28 -5.28 3.15
N ILE A 130 8.26 -4.66 3.78
CA ILE A 130 9.62 -5.20 3.95
C ILE A 130 9.57 -6.51 4.74
N SER A 131 8.81 -6.59 5.84
CA SER A 131 8.58 -7.86 6.55
C SER A 131 8.01 -8.94 5.62
N LYS A 132 7.02 -8.59 4.77
CA LYS A 132 6.49 -9.53 3.76
C LYS A 132 7.50 -9.89 2.67
N ILE A 133 8.51 -9.04 2.39
CA ILE A 133 9.62 -9.34 1.49
C ILE A 133 10.60 -10.31 2.18
N ARG A 134 11.05 -10.02 3.41
CA ARG A 134 11.94 -10.88 4.21
C ARG A 134 11.39 -12.30 4.32
N LYS A 135 10.13 -12.42 4.75
CA LYS A 135 9.43 -13.70 4.83
C LYS A 135 9.33 -14.41 3.47
N ASN A 136 8.77 -13.74 2.47
CA ASN A 136 8.39 -14.43 1.23
C ASN A 136 9.51 -14.56 0.18
N CYS A 137 10.58 -13.78 0.27
CA CYS A 137 11.68 -13.78 -0.70
C CYS A 137 12.97 -14.35 -0.13
N TYR A 138 13.24 -14.15 1.17
CA TYR A 138 14.46 -14.59 1.84
C TYR A 138 14.23 -15.78 2.78
N GLY A 139 12.97 -16.08 3.12
CA GLY A 139 12.63 -17.26 3.93
C GLY A 139 12.93 -17.05 5.41
N GLU A 140 12.98 -15.80 5.87
CA GLU A 140 12.99 -15.52 7.30
C GLU A 140 11.66 -15.87 7.92
N TYR A 141 11.71 -16.64 8.99
CA TYR A 141 10.55 -16.95 9.81
C TYR A 141 10.53 -15.93 10.95
N ASP A 142 9.60 -14.98 10.90
CA ASP A 142 9.17 -14.30 12.11
C ASP A 142 8.30 -15.27 12.90
N ASP A 143 8.72 -15.60 14.13
CA ASP A 143 7.95 -16.43 15.07
C ASP A 143 6.62 -15.76 15.51
N ASP A 144 6.42 -14.47 15.18
CA ASP A 144 5.37 -13.62 15.77
C ASP A 144 4.15 -13.31 14.88
N GLU A 145 4.04 -13.78 13.62
CA GLU A 145 2.83 -13.49 12.82
C GLU A 145 2.35 -14.69 11.98
N ASP A 146 1.53 -15.52 12.65
CA ASP A 146 0.49 -16.35 12.06
C ASP A 146 -0.64 -15.45 11.53
N ASP A 147 -0.37 -14.69 10.47
CA ASP A 147 -1.42 -14.08 9.66
C ASP A 147 -1.04 -14.11 8.18
N ASP A 148 -1.28 -15.28 7.59
CA ASP A 148 -1.40 -15.50 6.15
C ASP A 148 -2.68 -14.85 5.59
N SER A 149 -3.56 -14.31 6.45
CA SER A 149 -4.67 -13.49 5.98
C SER A 149 -4.16 -12.11 5.57
N SER A 150 -4.81 -11.56 4.56
CA SER A 150 -4.65 -10.21 4.07
C SER A 150 -4.64 -9.20 5.23
N ALA A 151 -3.46 -8.88 5.76
CA ALA A 151 -3.27 -8.08 6.96
C ALA A 151 -3.70 -6.62 6.76
N CYS A 152 -5.02 -6.42 6.75
CA CYS A 152 -5.63 -5.16 7.12
C CYS A 152 -5.48 -5.11 8.64
N SER A 153 -4.62 -4.20 9.09
CA SER A 153 -4.30 -3.99 10.50
C SER A 153 -5.54 -4.14 11.38
N THR A 154 -5.43 -4.87 12.51
CA THR A 154 -6.44 -5.07 13.58
C THR A 154 -6.87 -3.76 14.28
N LYS A 155 -6.71 -2.62 13.61
CA LYS A 155 -7.19 -1.31 14.05
C LYS A 155 -8.71 -1.37 14.06
N VAL A 156 -9.30 -1.24 15.25
CA VAL A 156 -10.74 -1.02 15.42
C VAL A 156 -11.12 0.27 14.70
N TRP A 157 -11.78 0.12 13.55
CA TRP A 157 -12.24 1.26 12.76
C TRP A 157 -13.56 1.78 13.35
N THR A 158 -13.50 2.92 14.02
CA THR A 158 -14.66 3.50 14.72
C THR A 158 -15.68 4.18 13.81
N LYS A 159 -15.38 4.31 12.51
CA LYS A 159 -16.31 4.89 11.52
C LYS A 159 -16.61 3.89 10.40
N PRO A 160 -17.86 3.78 9.96
CA PRO A 160 -18.24 2.89 8.87
C PRO A 160 -17.51 3.30 7.58
N HIS A 161 -16.88 2.32 6.94
CA HIS A 161 -16.22 2.51 5.66
C HIS A 161 -17.28 2.59 4.54
N GLU A 162 -17.34 3.73 3.86
CA GLU A 162 -18.29 3.94 2.75
C GLU A 162 -17.81 3.19 1.49
N LYS A 163 -18.13 1.90 1.38
CA LYS A 163 -17.71 0.99 0.28
C LYS A 163 -17.98 1.57 -1.12
N THR A 164 -19.05 2.35 -1.30
CA THR A 164 -19.43 2.95 -2.60
C THR A 164 -18.48 4.06 -3.07
N LEU A 165 -17.81 4.74 -2.14
CA LEU A 165 -16.89 5.85 -2.42
C LEU A 165 -15.44 5.37 -2.56
N CYS A 166 -15.12 4.13 -2.19
CA CYS A 166 -13.77 3.60 -2.22
C CYS A 166 -13.45 2.87 -3.53
N GLU A 167 -12.39 3.31 -4.23
CA GLU A 167 -11.94 2.68 -5.48
C GLU A 167 -11.61 1.19 -5.28
N ALA A 168 -10.89 0.86 -4.21
CA ALA A 168 -10.51 -0.52 -3.91
C ALA A 168 -11.72 -1.41 -3.63
N CYS A 169 -12.80 -0.90 -3.01
CA CYS A 169 -14.04 -1.64 -2.83
C CYS A 169 -14.74 -1.90 -4.16
N ARG A 170 -14.80 -0.90 -5.06
CA ARG A 170 -15.38 -1.08 -6.41
C ARG A 170 -14.64 -2.14 -7.22
N MET A 171 -13.34 -2.32 -6.95
CA MET A 171 -12.51 -3.34 -7.59
C MET A 171 -12.49 -4.69 -6.85
N GLY A 172 -13.13 -4.80 -5.69
CA GLY A 172 -13.12 -6.01 -4.86
C GLY A 172 -11.78 -6.31 -4.17
N ILE A 173 -10.88 -5.31 -4.06
CA ILE A 173 -9.52 -5.43 -3.50
C ILE A 173 -9.49 -5.06 -2.01
N CYS A 174 -10.39 -4.19 -1.57
CA CYS A 174 -10.41 -3.73 -0.19
C CYS A 174 -10.64 -4.91 0.76
N CYS A 175 -9.81 -4.99 1.81
CA CYS A 175 -9.98 -5.97 2.87
C CYS A 175 -11.33 -5.70 3.55
N GLN A 176 -12.29 -6.58 3.33
CA GLN A 176 -13.61 -6.50 3.95
C GLN A 176 -13.47 -6.93 5.41
N ASP A 177 -14.12 -6.21 6.32
CA ASP A 177 -14.51 -6.87 7.56
C ASP A 177 -15.63 -7.81 7.13
N GLU A 178 -15.51 -9.11 7.43
CA GLU A 178 -16.68 -10.00 7.36
C GLU A 178 -17.70 -9.41 8.34
N ASP A 179 -18.86 -9.01 7.79
CA ASP A 179 -19.97 -8.37 8.53
C ASP A 179 -20.48 -9.27 9.67
#